data_AF-A0A2V7ZAY0-F1
#
_entry.id   AF-A0A2V7ZAY0-F1
#
_cell.length_a   1.000
_cell.length_b   1.000
_cell.length_c   1.000
_cell.angle_alpha   90.00
_cell.angle_beta   90.00
_cell.angle_gamma   90.00
#
_symmetry.space_group_name_H-M   'P 1'
#
loop_
_entity.id
_entity.type
_entity.pdbx_description
1 polymer ?
#
loop_
_entity_poly.entity_id
_entity_poly.type
_entity_poly.pdbx_seq_one_letter_code
_entity_poly.pdbx_strand_id
1 'polypeptide(L)' 'MVIEAAEEMNAGLIVVGSTESPQLSKLFGSTADRVIRKATRPVLMVRGRLQSPLRRVLMPVDLSPLSAVAFRRGL' A
#
# COMPACT_ATOMS: atom_id res chain seq x y z
N MET A 1 -5.13 -15.17 -7.04
CA MET A 1 -4.05 -14.19 -6.72
C MET A 1 -4.47 -13.29 -5.56
N VAL A 2 -3.56 -12.59 -4.86
CA VAL A 2 -3.91 -11.73 -3.68
C VAL A 2 -5.02 -10.70 -3.98
N ILE A 3 -5.07 -10.16 -5.20
CA ILE A 3 -6.11 -9.20 -5.61
C ILE A 3 -7.48 -9.88 -5.67
N GLU A 4 -7.58 -11.02 -6.36
CA GLU A 4 -8.83 -11.80 -6.45
C GLU A 4 -9.33 -12.21 -5.07
N ALA A 5 -8.43 -12.70 -4.20
CA ALA A 5 -8.79 -13.04 -2.82
C ALA A 5 -9.30 -11.82 -2.04
N ALA A 6 -8.69 -10.65 -2.22
CA ALA A 6 -9.15 -9.42 -1.59
C ALA A 6 -10.53 -8.97 -2.09
N GLU A 7 -10.87 -9.23 -3.35
CA GLU A 7 -12.19 -8.97 -3.91
C GLU A 7 -13.23 -9.95 -3.37
N GLU A 8 -12.94 -11.26 -3.40
CA GLU A 8 -13.81 -12.32 -2.87
C GLU A 8 -14.12 -12.13 -1.39
N MET A 9 -13.12 -11.73 -0.60
CA MET A 9 -13.27 -11.47 0.84
C MET A 9 -13.83 -10.08 1.15
N ASN A 10 -14.07 -9.24 0.14
CA ASN A 10 -14.42 -7.84 0.28
C ASN A 10 -13.48 -7.08 1.26
N ALA A 11 -12.18 -7.32 1.13
CA ALA A 11 -11.18 -6.74 2.02
C ALA A 11 -11.16 -5.20 1.96
N GLY A 12 -11.02 -4.57 3.12
CA GLY A 12 -10.88 -3.11 3.23
C GLY A 12 -9.47 -2.60 2.91
N LEU A 13 -8.45 -3.46 3.00
CA LEU A 13 -7.05 -3.13 2.84
C LEU A 13 -6.25 -4.39 2.44
N ILE A 14 -5.31 -4.24 1.51
CA ILE A 14 -4.30 -5.26 1.19
C ILE A 14 -2.98 -4.86 1.86
N VAL A 15 -2.37 -5.77 2.62
CA VAL A 15 -1.05 -5.53 3.23
C VAL A 15 -0.02 -6.38 2.50
N VAL A 16 1.05 -5.74 2.02
CA VAL A 16 2.18 -6.41 1.37
C VAL A 16 3.50 -6.03 2.04
N GLY A 17 4.32 -7.03 2.34
CA GLY A 17 5.69 -6.82 2.77
C GLY A 17 6.60 -6.39 1.61
N SER A 18 7.66 -5.65 1.92
CA SER A 18 8.77 -5.42 0.99
C SER A 18 9.91 -6.40 1.23
N THR A 19 10.50 -6.96 0.18
CA THR A 19 11.73 -7.76 0.30
C THR A 19 12.93 -6.87 0.66
N GLU A 20 13.68 -7.25 1.70
CA GLU A 20 14.89 -6.56 2.17
C GLU A 20 16.12 -6.91 1.32
N SER A 21 16.04 -6.86 -0.01
CA SER A 21 17.26 -7.00 -0.83
C SER A 21 18.00 -5.65 -0.86
N PRO A 22 19.25 -5.56 -0.37
CA PRO A 22 20.01 -4.31 -0.30
C PRO A 22 20.21 -3.64 -1.68
N GLN A 23 20.22 -4.45 -2.75
CA GLN A 23 20.39 -4.01 -4.15
C GLN A 23 19.10 -3.43 -4.76
N LEU A 24 17.94 -3.65 -4.12
CA LEU A 24 16.62 -3.19 -4.57
C LEU A 24 15.99 -2.19 -3.59
N SER A 25 16.79 -1.51 -2.78
CA SER A 25 16.34 -0.46 -1.84
C SER A 25 15.49 0.65 -2.50
N LYS A 26 15.46 0.73 -3.83
CA LYS A 26 14.64 1.65 -4.64
C LYS A 26 13.45 1.00 -5.37
N LEU A 27 13.26 -0.31 -5.30
CA LEU A 27 12.27 -1.06 -6.09
C LEU A 27 11.29 -1.81 -5.18
N PHE A 28 9.99 -1.70 -5.49
CA PHE A 28 8.96 -2.59 -4.96
C PHE A 28 9.30 -4.02 -5.42
N GLY A 29 9.25 -5.02 -4.53
CA GLY A 29 9.36 -6.42 -4.97
C GLY A 29 8.32 -6.72 -6.06
N SER A 30 8.60 -7.61 -7.01
CA SER A 30 7.76 -7.83 -8.21
C SER A 30 6.28 -8.11 -7.89
N THR A 31 6.02 -8.79 -6.78
CA THR A 31 4.65 -9.02 -6.28
C THR A 31 3.99 -7.73 -5.82
N ALA A 32 4.69 -6.91 -5.04
CA ALA A 32 4.13 -5.67 -4.54
C ALA A 32 3.94 -4.62 -5.63
N ASP A 33 4.84 -4.53 -6.62
CA ASP A 33 4.64 -3.68 -7.80
C ASP A 33 3.39 -4.10 -8.58
N ARG A 34 3.21 -5.40 -8.83
CA ARG A 34 2.03 -5.94 -9.50
C ARG A 34 0.74 -5.66 -8.73
N VAL A 35 0.76 -5.74 -7.41
CA VAL A 35 -0.38 -5.43 -6.54
C VAL A 35 -0.70 -3.94 -6.59
N ILE A 36 0.29 -3.06 -6.38
CA ILE A 36 0.09 -1.60 -6.40
C ILE A 36 -0.49 -1.13 -7.75
N ARG A 37 -0.01 -1.70 -8.87
CA ARG A 37 -0.47 -1.29 -10.20
C ARG A 37 -1.88 -1.77 -10.57
N LYS A 38 -2.40 -2.81 -9.92
CA LYS A 38 -3.62 -3.50 -10.37
C LYS A 38 -4.73 -3.58 -9.31
N ALA A 39 -4.40 -3.37 -8.04
CA ALA A 39 -5.38 -3.47 -6.97
C ALA A 39 -6.41 -2.33 -7.07
N THR A 40 -7.68 -2.69 -6.89
CA THR A 40 -8.81 -1.75 -6.74
C THR A 40 -9.04 -1.38 -5.27
N ARG A 41 -8.42 -2.12 -4.35
CA ARG A 41 -8.44 -1.88 -2.90
C ARG A 41 -7.21 -1.11 -2.46
N PRO A 42 -7.30 -0.29 -1.38
CA PRO A 42 -6.13 0.32 -0.75
C PRO A 42 -5.02 -0.70 -0.47
N VAL A 43 -3.76 -0.30 -0.66
CA VAL A 43 -2.60 -1.15 -0.44
C VAL A 43 -1.67 -0.49 0.58
N LEU A 44 -1.39 -1.18 1.68
CA LEU A 44 -0.38 -0.78 2.66
C LEU A 44 0.89 -1.61 2.43
N MET A 45 1.96 -0.92 2.05
CA MET A 45 3.29 -1.53 2.01
C MET A 45 3.99 -1.41 3.37
N VAL A 46 4.43 -2.54 3.91
CA VAL A 46 5.19 -2.58 5.16
C VAL A 46 6.63 -2.95 4.85
N ARG A 47 7.57 -2.08 5.23
CA ARG A 47 9.00 -2.35 5.22
C ARG A 47 9.47 -2.67 6.64
N GLY A 48 10.07 -3.84 6.86
CA GLY A 48 10.48 -4.29 8.18
C GLY A 48 9.31 -4.44 9.16
N ARG A 49 9.49 -4.04 10.43
CA ARG A 49 8.44 -4.11 11.46
C ARG A 49 7.60 -2.83 11.49
N LEU A 50 6.28 -2.98 11.32
CA LEU A 50 5.33 -1.90 11.54
C LEU A 50 5.13 -1.67 13.05
N GLN A 51 5.46 -0.47 13.53
CA GLN A 51 5.12 -0.07 14.90
C GLN A 51 3.70 0.48 14.95
N SER A 52 2.88 -0.06 15.85
CA SER A 52 1.48 0.33 16.06
C SER A 52 1.27 0.82 17.50
N PRO A 53 0.51 1.90 17.75
CA PRO A 53 -0.19 2.71 16.75
C PRO A 53 0.74 3.63 15.97
N LEU A 54 0.36 3.94 14.72
CA LEU A 54 1.03 4.96 13.93
C LEU A 54 0.84 6.33 14.59
N ARG A 55 1.93 6.96 15.04
CA ARG A 55 1.89 8.27 15.70
C ARG A 55 1.90 9.45 14.74
N ARG A 56 2.46 9.26 13.55
CA ARG A 56 2.60 10.28 12.51
C ARG A 56 2.39 9.63 11.16
N VAL A 57 1.60 10.28 10.32
CA VAL A 57 1.34 9.87 8.94
C VAL A 57 1.69 11.07 8.05
N LEU A 58 2.54 10.84 7.05
CA LEU A 58 2.85 11.84 6.04
C LEU A 58 1.98 11.57 4.82
N MET A 59 1.25 12.58 4.36
CA MET A 59 0.26 12.47 3.30
C MET A 59 0.68 13.36 2.13
N PRO A 60 1.26 12.80 1.05
CA PRO A 60 1.55 13.57 -0.14
C PRO A 60 0.25 13.87 -0.89
N VAL A 61 -0.01 15.15 -1.14
CA VAL A 61 -1.17 15.60 -1.91
C VAL A 61 -0.71 16.49 -3.06
N ASP A 62 -1.25 16.24 -4.25
CA ASP A 62 -1.06 17.05 -5.46
C ASP A 62 -2.25 18.00 -5.71
N LEU A 63 -3.19 18.06 -4.76
CA LEU A 63 -4.45 18.83 -4.81
C LEU A 63 -5.45 18.37 -5.89
N SER A 64 -5.23 17.22 -6.52
CA SER A 64 -6.21 16.60 -7.40
C SER A 64 -7.42 16.01 -6.64
N PRO A 65 -8.56 15.79 -7.31
CA PRO A 65 -9.68 15.07 -6.71
C PRO A 65 -9.31 13.68 -6.18
N LEU A 66 -8.36 13.00 -6.84
CA LEU A 66 -7.88 11.68 -6.43
C LEU A 66 -7.10 11.75 -5.11
N SER A 67 -6.18 12.71 -4.95
CA SER A 67 -5.46 12.87 -3.68
C SER A 67 -6.39 13.32 -2.54
N ALA A 68 -7.46 14.05 -2.84
CA ALA A 68 -8.48 14.36 -1.83
C ALA A 68 -9.22 13.12 -1.30
N VAL A 69 -9.47 12.11 -2.14
CA VAL A 69 -10.08 10.83 -1.70
C VAL A 69 -9.12 10.06 -0.80
N ALA A 70 -7.84 9.98 -1.19
CA ALA A 70 -6.80 9.33 -0.39
C ALA A 70 -6.64 10.01 0.97
N PHE A 71 -6.56 11.35 0.98
CA PHE A 71 -6.47 12.17 2.19
C PHE A 71 -7.59 11.91 3.19
N ARG A 72 -8.86 11.91 2.74
CA ARG A 72 -10.02 11.64 3.61
C ARG A 72 -10.01 10.24 4.23
N ARG A 73 -9.35 9.27 3.58
CA ARG A 73 -9.20 7.90 4.06
C ARG A 73 -7.98 7.70 4.95
N GLY A 74 -7.11 8.70 5.11
CA GLY A 74 -5.84 8.58 5.81
C GLY A 74 -4.84 7.67 5.10
N LEU A 75 -4.94 7.58 3.76
CA LEU A 75 -4.07 6.83 2.85
C LEU A 75 -3.19 7.74 2.00
#